data_AF-A0AA36F8H4-F1
#
_entry.id   AF-A0AA36F8H4-F1
#
_cell.length_a   1.000
_cell.length_b   1.000
_cell.length_c   1.000
_cell.angle_alpha   90.00
_cell.angle_beta   90.00
_cell.angle_gamma   90.00
#
_symmetry.space_group_name_H-M   'P 1'
#
loop_
_entity.id
_entity.type
_entity.pdbx_description
1 polymer ?
#
loop_
_entity_poly.entity_id
_entity_poly.type
_entity_poly.pdbx_seq_one_letter_code
_entity_poly.pdbx_strand_id
1 'polypeptide(L)'
;MALENPEIEQILAPFRENVKIQGDLIRKLKADKATTIDVQQAVAELKIRKRALEEKELELTPKDDFDRTKMEDLLKQRFFYDQSFAIYGGVNGLYDFGPTGCAVKANLLQAWRNFFILEEQMLELDCAMLTPEVVLKASGHVDRFQDYMVKDLKNGQCFRADHLIEAHLEKLLEDKKTAQNTKNEIKQLLPKIDGMSKDDMRDCLRQYAMKSPVTGNELTDPMEFNLMFATSIGPTGQLKGFLRPETAQGIFVNFKRLLEFNQGRLPFAGAQIGNSFRNEISPRSGLIRVREFTMAEIEHFCDPSDKSHPKFSNLADMTVSLYSACNQMDGKSPEPRRLGDAVKSKLIANETLGYFMGRIAQFMFRCGVDPKKFRFRQHLSNEMAHYAKDCWDAECKTSYGWVECVGCADRSCYDLTQHTKATGIKLVAEKRLAEPISFHVVFTDNSFVVALLFLYFRYKKHKNK
;
A
#
# COMPACT_ATOMS: atom_id res chain seq x y z
N MET A 1 -27.27 -7.19 1.63
CA MET A 1 -26.67 -8.50 1.90
C MET A 1 -27.42 -9.50 1.07
N ALA A 2 -26.78 -10.08 0.05
CA ALA A 2 -27.33 -11.28 -0.56
C ALA A 2 -27.32 -12.35 0.54
N LEU A 3 -28.47 -12.93 0.84
CA LEU A 3 -28.53 -14.18 1.58
C LEU A 3 -27.57 -15.14 0.87
N GLU A 4 -26.53 -15.60 1.57
CA GLU A 4 -25.61 -16.61 1.07
C GLU A 4 -26.47 -17.78 0.60
N ASN A 5 -26.45 -18.06 -0.71
CA ASN A 5 -27.13 -19.22 -1.24
C ASN A 5 -26.53 -20.44 -0.51
N PRO A 6 -27.33 -21.22 0.25
CA PRO A 6 -26.82 -22.34 1.03
C PRO A 6 -26.00 -23.33 0.20
N GLU A 7 -26.31 -23.46 -1.09
CA GLU A 7 -25.58 -24.30 -2.04
C GLU A 7 -24.20 -23.72 -2.39
N ILE A 8 -24.08 -22.40 -2.51
CA ILE A 8 -22.78 -21.73 -2.72
C ILE A 8 -21.90 -21.89 -1.48
N GLU A 9 -22.49 -21.73 -0.28
CA GLU A 9 -21.72 -21.84 0.96
C GLU A 9 -21.24 -23.28 1.21
N GLN A 10 -22.01 -24.30 0.82
CA GLN A 10 -21.53 -25.69 0.84
C GLN A 10 -20.29 -25.90 -0.05
N ILE A 11 -20.21 -25.21 -1.20
CA ILE A 11 -19.05 -25.29 -2.10
C ILE A 11 -17.85 -24.53 -1.53
N LEU A 12 -18.08 -23.39 -0.86
CA LEU A 12 -17.03 -22.55 -0.28
C LEU A 12 -16.50 -23.08 1.05
N ALA A 13 -17.30 -23.80 1.83
CA ALA A 13 -16.95 -24.24 3.18
C ALA A 13 -15.57 -24.96 3.28
N PRO A 14 -15.20 -25.90 2.38
CA PRO A 14 -13.88 -26.52 2.42
C PRO A 14 -12.72 -25.53 2.19
N PHE A 15 -12.92 -24.53 1.33
CA PHE A 15 -11.92 -23.49 1.08
C PHE A 15 -11.77 -22.57 2.29
N ARG A 16 -12.90 -22.16 2.90
CA ARG A 16 -12.90 -21.37 4.13
C ARG A 16 -12.21 -22.11 5.28
N GLU A 17 -12.50 -23.39 5.45
CA GLU A 17 -11.86 -24.24 6.47
C GLU A 17 -10.35 -24.36 6.25
N ASN A 18 -9.91 -24.55 5.00
CA ASN A 18 -8.49 -24.59 4.67
C ASN A 18 -7.75 -23.28 5.01
N VAL A 19 -8.39 -22.12 4.76
CA VAL A 19 -7.86 -20.82 5.16
C VAL A 19 -7.77 -20.75 6.68
N LYS A 20 -8.84 -21.11 7.38
CA LYS A 20 -8.91 -21.11 8.85
C LYS A 20 -7.80 -21.94 9.49
N ILE A 21 -7.62 -23.18 9.04
CA ILE A 21 -6.57 -24.09 9.53
C ILE A 21 -5.19 -23.42 9.41
N GLN A 22 -4.93 -22.74 8.29
CA GLN A 22 -3.66 -22.05 8.08
C GLN A 22 -3.52 -20.80 8.94
N GLY A 23 -4.61 -20.03 9.12
CA GLY A 23 -4.66 -18.91 10.04
C GLY A 23 -4.35 -19.32 11.48
N ASP A 24 -4.94 -20.42 11.93
CA ASP A 24 -4.71 -21.00 13.26
C ASP A 24 -3.25 -21.46 13.43
N LEU A 25 -2.64 -22.04 12.39
CA LEU A 25 -1.21 -22.36 12.39
C LEU A 25 -0.33 -21.11 12.59
N ILE A 26 -0.61 -20.01 11.88
CA ILE A 26 0.15 -18.77 12.03
C ILE A 26 0.03 -18.21 13.44
N ARG A 27 -1.17 -18.23 14.02
CA ARG A 27 -1.39 -17.80 15.41
C ARG A 27 -0.57 -18.63 16.38
N LYS A 28 -0.57 -19.96 16.19
CA LYS A 28 0.23 -20.88 17.00
C LYS A 28 1.73 -20.61 16.87
N LEU A 29 2.25 -20.49 15.65
CA LEU A 29 3.67 -20.18 15.41
C LEU A 29 4.11 -18.88 16.09
N LYS A 30 3.27 -17.84 16.05
CA LYS A 30 3.55 -16.58 16.74
C LYS A 30 3.50 -16.72 18.26
N ALA A 31 2.54 -17.46 18.80
CA ALA A 31 2.43 -17.72 20.24
C ALA A 31 3.66 -18.51 20.75
N ASP A 32 4.13 -19.47 19.95
CA ASP A 32 5.29 -20.30 20.24
C ASP A 32 6.63 -19.58 19.99
N LYS A 33 6.60 -18.31 19.55
CA LYS A 33 7.78 -17.52 19.17
C LYS A 33 8.69 -18.25 18.17
N ALA A 34 8.07 -18.94 17.20
CA ALA A 34 8.77 -19.57 16.09
C ALA A 34 9.62 -18.56 15.30
N THR A 35 10.53 -19.06 14.47
CA THR A 35 11.43 -18.18 13.72
C THR A 35 10.64 -17.30 12.75
N THR A 36 11.18 -16.10 12.46
CA THR A 36 10.57 -15.18 11.48
C THR A 36 10.34 -15.85 10.14
N ILE A 37 11.23 -16.77 9.74
CA ILE A 37 11.16 -17.52 8.48
C ILE A 37 9.94 -18.46 8.49
N ASP A 38 9.73 -19.21 9.57
CA ASP A 38 8.59 -20.15 9.66
C ASP A 38 7.24 -19.41 9.61
N VAL A 39 7.17 -18.27 10.30
CA VAL A 39 5.97 -17.41 10.25
C VAL A 39 5.76 -16.86 8.84
N GLN A 40 6.82 -16.40 8.17
CA GLN A 40 6.72 -15.91 6.79
C GLN A 40 6.25 -17.00 5.83
N GLN A 41 6.77 -18.22 5.94
CA GLN A 41 6.34 -19.36 5.13
C GLN A 41 4.86 -19.71 5.36
N ALA A 42 4.41 -19.74 6.62
CA ALA A 42 3.02 -20.04 6.93
C ALA A 42 2.07 -18.95 6.42
N VAL A 43 2.48 -17.68 6.44
CA VAL A 43 1.67 -16.58 5.90
C VAL A 43 1.64 -16.59 4.37
N ALA A 44 2.76 -16.90 3.74
CA ALA A 44 2.83 -17.19 2.31
C ALA A 44 1.73 -18.21 1.91
N GLU A 45 1.69 -19.36 2.58
CA GLU A 45 0.67 -20.41 2.39
C GLU A 45 -0.77 -19.91 2.62
N LEU A 46 -0.98 -19.04 3.62
CA LEU A 46 -2.29 -18.44 3.85
C LEU A 46 -2.76 -17.59 2.67
N LYS A 47 -1.87 -16.78 2.07
CA LYS A 47 -2.22 -15.94 0.91
C LYS A 47 -2.76 -16.77 -0.24
N ILE A 48 -2.22 -17.97 -0.46
CA ILE A 48 -2.68 -18.86 -1.53
C ILE A 48 -4.03 -19.45 -1.27
N ARG A 49 -4.24 -19.94 -0.06
CA ARG A 49 -5.56 -20.48 0.31
C ARG A 49 -6.62 -19.39 0.20
N LYS A 50 -6.28 -18.15 0.56
CA LYS A 50 -7.13 -16.97 0.35
C LYS A 50 -7.38 -16.71 -1.13
N ARG A 51 -6.34 -16.70 -1.97
CA ARG A 51 -6.48 -16.48 -3.42
C ARG A 51 -7.37 -17.54 -4.06
N ALA A 52 -7.16 -18.81 -3.72
CA ALA A 52 -8.00 -19.91 -4.20
C ALA A 52 -9.47 -19.78 -3.73
N LEU A 53 -9.69 -19.33 -2.49
CA LEU A 53 -11.03 -19.01 -2.01
C LEU A 53 -11.65 -17.84 -2.79
N GLU A 54 -10.91 -16.75 -3.03
CA GLU A 54 -11.37 -15.57 -3.76
C GLU A 54 -11.67 -15.87 -5.23
N GLU A 55 -10.86 -16.68 -5.90
CA GLU A 55 -11.11 -17.16 -7.26
C GLU A 55 -12.38 -18.00 -7.31
N LYS A 56 -12.59 -18.90 -6.33
CA LYS A 56 -13.82 -19.70 -6.24
C LYS A 56 -15.04 -18.85 -5.94
N GLU A 57 -14.93 -17.86 -5.06
CA GLU A 57 -15.98 -16.88 -4.78
C GLU A 57 -16.33 -16.06 -6.03
N LEU A 58 -15.33 -15.72 -6.85
CA LEU A 58 -15.54 -15.02 -8.12
C LEU A 58 -16.26 -15.90 -9.16
N GLU A 59 -15.86 -17.16 -9.30
CA GLU A 59 -16.51 -18.14 -10.19
C GLU A 59 -17.99 -18.36 -9.84
N LEU A 60 -18.31 -18.40 -8.54
CA LEU A 60 -19.66 -18.63 -8.02
C LEU A 60 -20.48 -17.33 -7.93
N THR A 61 -19.85 -16.17 -8.10
CA THR A 61 -20.58 -14.89 -8.15
C THR A 61 -21.47 -14.90 -9.41
N PRO A 62 -22.77 -14.58 -9.29
CA PRO A 62 -23.64 -14.44 -10.45
C PRO A 62 -23.00 -13.48 -11.46
N LYS A 63 -22.88 -13.91 -12.72
CA LYS A 63 -22.37 -13.03 -13.79
C LYS A 63 -23.32 -11.84 -13.90
N ASP A 64 -22.83 -10.67 -13.51
CA ASP A 64 -23.51 -9.39 -13.75
C ASP A 64 -23.48 -9.12 -15.26
N ASP A 65 -24.44 -8.34 -15.79
CA ASP A 65 -24.54 -8.00 -17.22
C ASP A 65 -23.43 -7.04 -17.70
N PHE A 66 -22.41 -6.83 -16.87
CA PHE A 66 -21.31 -5.92 -17.14
C PHE A 66 -20.31 -6.50 -18.15
N ASP A 67 -20.25 -5.88 -19.33
CA ASP A 67 -19.32 -6.22 -20.41
C ASP A 67 -18.16 -5.22 -20.46
N ARG A 68 -17.01 -5.62 -19.90
CA ARG A 68 -15.79 -4.80 -19.86
C ARG A 68 -15.33 -4.39 -21.26
N THR A 69 -15.37 -5.30 -22.23
CA THR A 69 -14.89 -5.03 -23.59
C THR A 69 -15.74 -3.94 -24.25
N LYS A 70 -17.07 -4.05 -24.16
CA LYS A 70 -17.96 -2.98 -24.67
C LYS A 70 -17.73 -1.64 -23.98
N MET A 71 -17.50 -1.64 -22.66
CA MET A 71 -17.21 -0.40 -21.93
C MET A 71 -15.88 0.21 -22.39
N GLU A 72 -14.80 -0.57 -22.46
CA GLU A 72 -13.48 -0.10 -22.89
C GLU A 72 -13.50 0.42 -24.34
N ASP A 73 -14.21 -0.27 -25.24
CA ASP A 73 -14.39 0.17 -26.61
C ASP A 73 -15.13 1.51 -26.68
N LEU A 74 -16.18 1.69 -25.88
CA LEU A 74 -16.91 2.97 -25.81
C LEU A 74 -16.03 4.09 -25.25
N LEU A 75 -15.25 3.82 -24.19
CA LEU A 75 -14.33 4.80 -23.58
C LEU A 75 -13.28 5.26 -24.60
N LYS A 76 -12.73 4.34 -25.40
CA LYS A 76 -11.78 4.67 -26.48
C LYS A 76 -12.45 5.42 -27.62
N GLN A 77 -13.60 4.92 -28.13
CA GLN A 77 -14.35 5.56 -29.22
C GLN A 77 -14.77 7.00 -28.89
N ARG A 78 -15.09 7.29 -27.63
CA ARG A 78 -15.48 8.63 -27.16
C ARG A 78 -14.31 9.45 -26.63
N PHE A 79 -13.09 8.95 -26.82
CA PHE A 79 -11.84 9.56 -26.37
C PHE A 79 -11.91 10.03 -24.92
N PHE A 80 -12.36 9.13 -24.04
CA PHE A 80 -12.31 9.35 -22.60
C PHE A 80 -10.86 9.25 -22.12
N TYR A 81 -10.19 8.16 -22.45
CA TYR A 81 -8.74 8.01 -22.41
C TYR A 81 -8.28 7.13 -23.57
N ASP A 82 -7.01 7.23 -23.95
CA ASP A 82 -6.37 6.31 -24.89
C ASP A 82 -4.89 6.09 -24.52
N GLN A 83 -4.24 5.12 -25.16
CA GLN A 83 -2.83 4.82 -24.90
C GLN A 83 -1.93 6.00 -25.32
N SER A 84 -1.07 6.47 -24.41
CA SER A 84 -0.14 7.56 -24.73
C SER A 84 0.80 7.16 -25.86
N PHE A 85 1.04 8.10 -26.77
CA PHE A 85 1.91 7.91 -27.94
C PHE A 85 1.44 6.79 -28.90
N ALA A 86 0.13 6.54 -29.00
CA ALA A 86 -0.43 5.46 -29.83
C ALA A 86 0.11 5.43 -31.27
N ILE A 87 0.25 6.59 -31.94
CA ILE A 87 0.78 6.67 -33.31
C ILE A 87 2.26 6.27 -33.44
N TYR A 88 2.98 6.22 -32.32
CA TYR A 88 4.37 5.75 -32.21
C TYR A 88 4.47 4.29 -31.69
N GLY A 89 3.34 3.57 -31.62
CA GLY A 89 3.26 2.20 -31.11
C GLY A 89 2.84 2.10 -29.64
N GLY A 90 2.67 3.24 -28.96
CA GLY A 90 2.18 3.31 -27.59
C GLY A 90 3.21 2.92 -26.52
N VAL A 91 2.99 3.37 -25.29
CA VAL A 91 3.78 2.94 -24.13
C VAL A 91 2.86 2.31 -23.08
N ASN A 92 3.10 1.06 -22.71
CA ASN A 92 2.29 0.37 -21.72
C ASN A 92 2.37 1.05 -20.35
N GLY A 93 1.21 1.25 -19.73
CA GLY A 93 1.08 1.94 -18.45
C GLY A 93 1.09 3.47 -18.53
N LEU A 94 1.09 4.06 -19.74
CA LEU A 94 0.88 5.50 -19.94
C LEU A 94 -0.41 5.72 -20.74
N TYR A 95 -1.25 6.64 -20.28
CA TYR A 95 -2.53 6.96 -20.89
C TYR A 95 -2.78 8.46 -20.93
N ASP A 96 -3.30 8.93 -22.07
CA ASP A 96 -3.73 10.29 -22.28
C ASP A 96 -5.24 10.37 -22.06
N PHE A 97 -5.70 11.34 -21.27
CA PHE A 97 -7.13 11.60 -21.09
C PHE A 97 -7.59 12.56 -22.18
N GLY A 98 -8.63 12.19 -22.93
CA GLY A 98 -9.26 13.08 -23.90
C GLY A 98 -10.25 14.04 -23.24
N PRO A 99 -11.02 14.83 -24.02
CA PRO A 99 -11.81 15.95 -23.48
C PRO A 99 -12.77 15.55 -22.34
N THR A 100 -13.52 14.46 -22.53
CA THR A 100 -14.48 13.96 -21.54
C THR A 100 -13.78 13.42 -20.29
N GLY A 101 -12.68 12.68 -20.47
CA GLY A 101 -11.91 12.14 -19.35
C GLY A 101 -11.25 13.24 -18.52
N CYS A 102 -10.72 14.28 -19.18
CA CYS A 102 -10.21 15.47 -18.53
C CYS A 102 -11.29 16.18 -17.69
N ALA A 103 -12.49 16.37 -18.24
CA ALA A 103 -13.60 16.99 -17.51
C ALA A 103 -14.02 16.18 -16.27
N VAL A 104 -14.15 14.85 -16.42
CA VAL A 104 -14.48 13.97 -15.27
C VAL A 104 -13.38 13.98 -14.22
N LYS A 105 -12.10 13.90 -14.63
CA LYS A 105 -10.96 13.98 -13.72
C LYS A 105 -10.94 15.31 -12.96
N ALA A 106 -11.13 16.43 -13.65
CA ALA A 106 -11.18 17.75 -13.03
C ALA A 106 -12.32 17.86 -12.00
N ASN A 107 -13.52 17.39 -12.36
CA ASN A 107 -14.67 17.37 -11.46
C ASN A 107 -14.43 16.49 -10.23
N LEU A 108 -13.82 15.32 -10.41
CA LEU A 108 -13.49 14.41 -9.31
C LEU A 108 -12.48 15.04 -8.34
N LEU A 109 -11.42 15.66 -8.85
CA LEU A 109 -10.42 16.36 -8.04
C LEU A 109 -11.05 17.55 -7.30
N GLN A 110 -11.92 18.32 -7.94
CA GLN A 110 -12.63 19.42 -7.28
C GLN A 110 -13.59 18.91 -6.20
N ALA A 111 -14.31 17.82 -6.46
CA ALA A 111 -15.17 17.18 -5.48
C ALA A 111 -14.37 16.69 -4.27
N TRP A 112 -13.19 16.12 -4.49
CA TRP A 112 -12.27 15.69 -3.43
C TRP A 112 -11.76 16.87 -2.60
N ARG A 113 -11.32 17.97 -3.25
CA ARG A 113 -10.91 19.21 -2.55
C ARG A 113 -12.02 19.75 -1.67
N ASN A 114 -13.23 19.87 -2.21
CA ASN A 114 -14.38 20.36 -1.46
C ASN A 114 -14.72 19.44 -0.29
N PHE A 115 -14.62 18.12 -0.50
CA PHE A 115 -15.02 17.13 0.49
C PHE A 115 -13.99 16.94 1.60
N PHE A 116 -12.69 16.97 1.33
CA PHE A 116 -11.65 16.74 2.34
C PHE A 116 -10.97 18.04 2.75
N ILE A 117 -10.33 18.73 1.80
CA ILE A 117 -9.51 19.91 2.09
C ILE A 117 -10.34 21.03 2.72
N LEU A 118 -11.43 21.44 2.07
CA LEU A 118 -12.22 22.58 2.53
C LEU A 118 -13.01 22.27 3.81
N GLU A 119 -13.62 21.08 3.89
CA GLU A 119 -14.43 20.68 5.05
C GLU A 119 -13.60 20.49 6.33
N GLU A 120 -12.37 19.98 6.21
CA GLU A 120 -11.46 19.78 7.36
C GLU A 120 -10.40 20.88 7.50
N GLN A 121 -10.48 21.93 6.68
CA GLN A 121 -9.52 23.05 6.67
C GLN A 121 -8.07 22.56 6.55
N MET A 122 -7.84 21.58 5.68
CA MET A 122 -6.52 21.00 5.47
C MET A 122 -5.59 21.98 4.75
N LEU A 123 -4.30 21.88 5.04
CA LEU A 123 -3.26 22.71 4.45
C LEU A 123 -2.81 22.08 3.12
N GLU A 124 -3.44 22.51 2.01
CA GLU A 124 -3.06 22.05 0.66
C GLU A 124 -1.67 22.57 0.27
N LEU A 125 -0.80 21.67 -0.22
CA LEU A 125 0.52 21.96 -0.74
C LEU A 125 0.66 21.47 -2.19
N ASP A 126 1.53 22.15 -2.94
CA ASP A 126 2.02 21.65 -4.22
C ASP A 126 3.55 21.55 -4.19
N CYS A 127 4.05 20.31 -4.07
CA CYS A 127 5.47 20.02 -4.01
C CYS A 127 6.00 19.54 -5.37
N ALA A 128 7.30 19.74 -5.61
CA ALA A 128 7.98 19.24 -6.80
C ALA A 128 7.86 17.70 -6.95
N MET A 129 7.85 17.23 -8.20
CA MET A 129 7.89 15.80 -8.52
C MET A 129 9.34 15.25 -8.52
N LEU A 130 10.28 16.06 -8.99
CA LEU A 130 11.72 15.75 -8.95
C LEU A 130 12.21 15.74 -7.51
N THR A 131 12.71 14.60 -7.08
CA THR A 131 13.09 14.34 -5.69
C THR A 131 14.54 13.88 -5.62
N PRO A 132 15.42 14.58 -4.89
CA PRO A 132 16.80 14.15 -4.69
C PRO A 132 16.87 12.77 -4.01
N GLU A 133 17.85 11.94 -4.41
CA GLU A 133 18.02 10.58 -3.87
C GLU A 133 18.06 10.53 -2.34
N VAL A 134 18.70 11.51 -1.71
CA VAL A 134 18.85 11.57 -0.24
C VAL A 134 17.51 11.59 0.51
N VAL A 135 16.46 12.18 -0.07
CA VAL A 135 15.12 12.23 0.53
C VAL A 135 14.48 10.85 0.49
N LEU A 136 14.55 10.19 -0.66
CA LEU A 136 13.97 8.86 -0.84
C LEU A 136 14.79 7.77 -0.13
N LYS A 137 16.10 7.98 0.04
CA LYS A 137 16.96 7.15 0.87
C LYS A 137 16.57 7.27 2.35
N ALA A 138 16.32 8.49 2.85
CA ALA A 138 15.87 8.70 4.22
C ALA A 138 14.51 8.02 4.49
N SER A 139 13.56 8.15 3.56
CA SER A 139 12.26 7.47 3.67
C SER A 139 12.31 5.94 3.52
N GLY A 140 13.45 5.38 3.09
CA GLY A 140 13.63 3.94 2.87
C GLY A 140 13.19 3.42 1.49
N HIS A 141 12.68 4.28 0.61
CA HIS A 141 12.25 3.88 -0.73
C HIS A 141 13.40 3.32 -1.57
N VAL A 142 14.58 3.97 -1.56
CA VAL A 142 15.73 3.51 -2.37
C VAL A 142 16.13 2.06 -2.07
N ASP A 143 15.96 1.63 -0.82
CA ASP A 143 16.37 0.30 -0.37
C ASP A 143 15.27 -0.76 -0.50
N ARG A 144 14.01 -0.34 -0.69
CA ARG A 144 12.85 -1.24 -0.61
C ARG A 144 11.96 -1.24 -1.85
N PHE A 145 12.04 -0.22 -2.70
CA PHE A 145 11.31 -0.14 -3.98
C PHE A 145 12.06 -0.91 -5.07
N GLN A 146 12.32 -2.19 -4.83
CA GLN A 146 13.00 -3.06 -5.78
C GLN A 146 12.19 -4.34 -5.98
N ASP A 147 11.95 -4.67 -7.24
CA ASP A 147 11.40 -5.95 -7.66
C ASP A 147 12.46 -6.75 -8.42
N TYR A 148 12.28 -8.07 -8.50
CA TYR A 148 13.08 -8.89 -9.39
C TYR A 148 12.45 -8.97 -10.78
N MET A 149 13.28 -8.80 -11.81
CA MET A 149 12.92 -8.80 -13.22
C MET A 149 13.73 -9.85 -13.97
N VAL A 150 13.10 -10.47 -14.97
CA VAL A 150 13.76 -11.29 -16.00
C VAL A 150 13.50 -10.72 -17.38
N LYS A 151 14.41 -10.97 -18.33
CA LYS A 151 14.31 -10.47 -19.71
C LYS A 151 14.38 -11.61 -20.71
N ASP A 152 13.58 -11.56 -21.75
CA ASP A 152 13.73 -12.41 -22.93
C ASP A 152 15.07 -12.08 -23.62
N LEU A 153 15.90 -13.10 -23.82
CA LEU A 153 17.26 -12.94 -24.34
C LEU A 153 17.32 -12.46 -25.81
N LYS A 154 16.24 -12.62 -26.59
CA LYS A 154 16.22 -12.22 -28.00
C LYS A 154 15.61 -10.84 -28.22
N ASN A 155 14.48 -10.55 -27.61
CA ASN A 155 13.74 -9.29 -27.85
C ASN A 155 13.84 -8.28 -26.70
N GLY A 156 14.46 -8.64 -25.57
CA GLY A 156 14.64 -7.77 -24.41
C GLY A 156 13.37 -7.50 -23.60
N GLN A 157 12.25 -8.17 -23.91
CA GLN A 157 10.98 -7.98 -23.21
C GLN A 157 11.15 -8.36 -21.73
N CYS A 158 10.72 -7.45 -20.85
CA CYS A 158 10.89 -7.58 -19.41
C CYS A 158 9.62 -8.15 -18.76
N PHE A 159 9.81 -9.04 -17.78
CA PHE A 159 8.76 -9.61 -16.96
C PHE A 159 9.15 -9.51 -15.49
N ARG A 160 8.16 -9.28 -14.64
CA ARG A 160 8.36 -9.36 -13.18
C ARG A 160 8.52 -10.83 -12.83
N ALA A 161 9.61 -11.17 -12.15
CA ALA A 161 10.04 -12.56 -11.96
C ALA A 161 9.03 -13.36 -11.13
N ASP A 162 8.55 -12.79 -10.03
CA ASP A 162 7.51 -13.37 -9.16
C ASP A 162 6.24 -13.72 -9.94
N HIS A 163 5.66 -12.77 -10.67
CA HIS A 163 4.44 -12.94 -11.45
C HIS A 163 4.62 -13.93 -12.60
N LEU A 164 5.81 -13.96 -13.22
CA LEU A 164 6.12 -14.91 -14.30
C LEU A 164 6.16 -16.34 -13.75
N ILE A 165 6.81 -16.54 -12.60
CA ILE A 165 6.87 -17.82 -11.90
C ILE A 165 5.45 -18.25 -11.50
N GLU A 166 4.70 -17.35 -10.86
CA GLU A 166 3.33 -17.62 -10.39
C GLU A 166 2.41 -18.06 -11.54
N ALA A 167 2.33 -17.28 -12.62
CA ALA A 167 1.48 -17.59 -13.76
C ALA A 167 1.90 -18.89 -14.48
N HIS A 168 3.20 -19.20 -14.55
CA HIS A 168 3.68 -20.44 -15.14
C HIS A 168 3.27 -21.66 -14.31
N LEU A 169 3.42 -21.56 -12.99
CA LEU A 169 3.09 -22.61 -12.04
C LEU A 169 1.57 -22.86 -11.98
N GLU A 170 0.75 -21.82 -12.01
CA GLU A 170 -0.72 -21.93 -12.14
C GLU A 170 -1.12 -22.68 -13.40
N LYS A 171 -0.52 -22.34 -14.54
CA LYS A 171 -0.76 -23.03 -15.80
C LYS A 171 -0.39 -24.52 -15.74
N LEU A 172 0.69 -24.87 -15.03
CA LEU A 172 1.07 -26.27 -14.81
C LEU A 172 0.11 -27.01 -13.88
N LEU A 173 -0.54 -26.33 -12.92
CA LEU A 173 -1.58 -26.92 -12.07
C LEU A 173 -2.84 -27.25 -12.87
N GLU A 174 -3.22 -26.40 -13.82
CA GLU A 174 -4.37 -26.60 -14.69
C GLU A 174 -4.12 -27.67 -15.76
N ASP A 175 -2.88 -27.86 -16.20
CA ASP A 175 -2.56 -28.85 -17.23
C ASP A 175 -2.80 -30.28 -16.71
N LYS A 176 -3.61 -31.04 -17.45
CA LYS A 176 -3.95 -32.44 -17.15
C LYS A 176 -2.77 -33.38 -17.28
N LYS A 177 -1.72 -33.00 -18.01
CA LYS A 177 -0.52 -33.81 -18.26
C LYS A 177 0.51 -33.72 -17.14
N THR A 178 0.43 -32.71 -16.28
CA THR A 178 1.37 -32.52 -15.18
C THR A 178 1.17 -33.60 -14.11
N ALA A 179 2.24 -34.29 -13.73
CA ALA A 179 2.20 -35.34 -12.71
C ALA A 179 1.67 -34.81 -11.37
N GLN A 180 0.88 -35.62 -10.66
CA GLN A 180 0.25 -35.21 -9.39
C GLN A 180 1.29 -34.79 -8.32
N ASN A 181 2.46 -35.44 -8.30
CA ASN A 181 3.55 -35.08 -7.39
C ASN A 181 4.07 -33.67 -7.68
N THR A 182 4.33 -33.35 -8.95
CA THR A 182 4.70 -32.00 -9.37
C THR A 182 3.62 -30.98 -9.03
N LYS A 183 2.33 -31.31 -9.23
CA LYS A 183 1.23 -30.42 -8.79
C LYS A 183 1.26 -30.17 -7.28
N ASN A 184 1.58 -31.17 -6.48
CA ASN A 184 1.68 -31.00 -5.03
C ASN A 184 2.89 -30.13 -4.63
N GLU A 185 4.04 -30.31 -5.28
CA GLU A 185 5.22 -29.45 -5.11
C GLU A 185 4.91 -28.00 -5.49
N ILE A 186 4.27 -27.79 -6.64
CA ILE A 186 3.87 -26.47 -7.12
C ILE A 186 2.93 -25.79 -6.11
N LYS A 187 1.94 -26.52 -5.58
CA LYS A 187 1.04 -25.99 -4.54
C LYS A 187 1.77 -25.54 -3.27
N GLN A 188 2.89 -26.18 -2.93
CA GLN A 188 3.74 -25.77 -1.80
C GLN A 188 4.72 -24.64 -2.15
N LEU A 189 5.01 -24.44 -3.44
CA LEU A 189 5.98 -23.47 -3.93
C LEU A 189 5.35 -22.11 -4.22
N LEU A 190 4.18 -22.09 -4.86
CA LEU A 190 3.42 -20.87 -5.16
C LEU A 190 3.37 -19.88 -3.98
N PRO A 191 3.16 -20.32 -2.71
CA PRO A 191 3.00 -19.37 -1.63
C PRO A 191 4.29 -18.64 -1.29
N LYS A 192 5.43 -19.29 -1.53
CA LYS A 192 6.74 -18.80 -1.17
C LYS A 192 7.25 -17.75 -2.15
N ILE A 193 6.60 -17.56 -3.30
CA ILE A 193 7.06 -16.68 -4.40
C ILE A 193 7.31 -15.25 -3.92
N ASP A 194 6.37 -14.67 -3.17
CA ASP A 194 6.48 -13.30 -2.62
C ASP A 194 7.74 -13.09 -1.75
N GLY A 195 8.30 -14.15 -1.19
CA GLY A 195 9.46 -14.12 -0.30
C GLY A 195 10.71 -14.74 -0.90
N MET A 196 10.69 -15.16 -2.17
CA MET A 196 11.86 -15.76 -2.82
C MET A 196 12.98 -14.75 -2.95
N SER A 197 14.20 -15.16 -2.60
CA SER A 197 15.39 -14.40 -2.94
C SER A 197 15.67 -14.46 -4.44
N LYS A 198 16.58 -13.61 -4.92
CA LYS A 198 17.08 -13.65 -6.30
C LYS A 198 17.55 -15.06 -6.72
N ASP A 199 18.26 -15.75 -5.83
CA ASP A 199 18.78 -17.09 -6.11
C ASP A 199 17.67 -18.14 -6.11
N ASP A 200 16.71 -18.05 -5.19
CA ASP A 200 15.55 -18.95 -5.17
C ASP A 200 14.71 -18.82 -6.46
N MET A 201 14.49 -17.57 -6.91
CA MET A 201 13.79 -17.31 -8.17
C MET A 201 14.56 -17.86 -9.37
N ARG A 202 15.89 -17.70 -9.39
CA ARG A 202 16.74 -18.24 -10.47
C ARG A 202 16.63 -19.75 -10.55
N ASP A 203 16.73 -20.40 -9.40
CA ASP A 203 16.73 -21.86 -9.32
C ASP A 203 15.34 -22.41 -9.67
N CYS A 204 14.26 -21.72 -9.27
CA CYS A 204 12.89 -22.03 -9.69
C CYS A 204 12.70 -21.92 -11.21
N LEU A 205 13.13 -20.81 -11.83
CA LEU A 205 13.04 -20.60 -13.27
C LEU A 205 13.74 -21.74 -14.05
N ARG A 206 14.91 -22.18 -13.57
CA ARG A 206 15.67 -23.28 -14.17
C ARG A 206 15.02 -24.64 -13.94
N GLN A 207 14.56 -24.92 -12.73
CA GLN A 207 13.91 -26.18 -12.37
C GLN A 207 12.69 -26.47 -13.26
N TYR A 208 11.87 -25.45 -13.52
CA TYR A 208 10.67 -25.58 -14.34
C TYR A 208 10.91 -25.20 -15.82
N ALA A 209 12.18 -25.00 -16.22
CA ALA A 209 12.58 -24.61 -17.58
C ALA A 209 11.71 -23.48 -18.16
N MET A 210 11.45 -22.45 -17.35
CA MET A 210 10.51 -21.39 -17.68
C MET A 210 11.06 -20.51 -18.81
N LYS A 211 10.18 -20.19 -19.76
CA LYS A 211 10.49 -19.38 -20.94
C LYS A 211 9.57 -18.18 -21.03
N SER A 212 9.92 -17.22 -21.89
CA SER A 212 9.07 -16.08 -22.19
C SER A 212 7.65 -16.55 -22.59
N PRO A 213 6.60 -16.07 -21.90
CA PRO A 213 5.23 -16.53 -22.16
C PRO A 213 4.68 -16.08 -23.52
N VAL A 214 5.33 -15.10 -24.15
CA VAL A 214 4.90 -14.52 -25.43
C VAL A 214 5.61 -15.21 -26.61
N THR A 215 6.92 -15.45 -26.48
CA THR A 215 7.78 -15.89 -27.59
C THR A 215 8.31 -17.31 -27.43
N GLY A 216 8.29 -17.85 -26.22
CA GLY A 216 8.94 -19.13 -25.89
C GLY A 216 10.47 -19.08 -25.86
N ASN A 217 11.08 -17.90 -25.87
CA ASN A 217 12.54 -17.75 -25.78
C ASN A 217 13.07 -17.94 -24.35
N GLU A 218 14.37 -18.22 -24.25
CA GLU A 218 15.11 -18.26 -22.99
C GLU A 218 15.11 -16.89 -22.28
N LEU A 219 15.11 -16.93 -20.94
CA LEU A 219 15.09 -15.75 -20.08
C LEU A 219 16.47 -15.54 -19.44
N THR A 220 16.80 -14.29 -19.08
CA THR A 220 17.95 -13.98 -18.23
C THR A 220 17.73 -14.48 -16.80
N ASP A 221 18.82 -14.60 -16.03
CA ASP A 221 18.71 -14.71 -14.56
C ASP A 221 17.97 -13.48 -13.97
N PRO A 222 17.25 -13.64 -12.84
CA PRO A 222 16.59 -12.53 -12.15
C PRO A 222 17.57 -11.42 -11.78
N MET A 223 17.17 -10.17 -11.96
CA MET A 223 17.95 -8.99 -11.60
C MET A 223 17.09 -7.99 -10.84
N GLU A 224 17.71 -7.25 -9.92
CA GLU A 224 17.04 -6.18 -9.19
C GLU A 224 16.65 -5.04 -10.14
N PHE A 225 15.44 -4.54 -9.96
CA PHE A 225 14.89 -3.45 -10.74
C PHE A 225 14.26 -2.43 -9.81
N ASN A 226 14.77 -1.21 -9.85
CA ASN A 226 14.21 -0.11 -9.07
C ASN A 226 12.90 0.36 -9.70
N LEU A 227 11.83 0.35 -8.92
CA LEU A 227 10.50 0.78 -9.33
C LEU A 227 10.35 2.31 -9.37
N MET A 228 11.38 3.08 -9.05
CA MET A 228 11.38 4.53 -9.18
C MET A 228 12.06 4.95 -10.49
N PHE A 229 11.48 5.94 -11.18
CA PHE A 229 12.12 6.53 -12.35
C PHE A 229 13.31 7.39 -11.92
N ALA A 230 14.52 6.89 -12.15
CA ALA A 230 15.74 7.63 -11.88
C ALA A 230 15.98 8.73 -12.93
N THR A 231 16.58 9.83 -12.50
CA THR A 231 17.00 10.94 -13.36
C THR A 231 18.21 11.65 -12.75
N SER A 232 18.78 12.60 -13.48
CA SER A 232 19.87 13.46 -13.03
C SER A 232 19.37 14.90 -12.94
N ILE A 233 19.61 15.54 -11.80
CA ILE A 233 19.24 16.93 -11.55
C ILE A 233 20.44 17.82 -11.85
N GLY A 234 20.25 18.76 -12.79
CA GLY A 234 21.29 19.69 -13.23
C GLY A 234 22.21 19.14 -14.33
N PRO A 235 22.94 20.03 -15.02
CA PRO A 235 23.66 19.69 -16.25
C PRO A 235 24.90 18.80 -16.03
N THR A 236 25.45 18.77 -14.82
CA THR A 236 26.65 17.98 -14.49
C THR A 236 26.34 16.50 -14.25
N GLY A 237 25.07 16.13 -14.10
CA GLY A 237 24.65 14.77 -13.78
C GLY A 237 24.98 14.32 -12.34
N GLN A 238 25.63 15.17 -11.54
CA GLN A 238 26.16 14.79 -10.22
C GLN A 238 25.07 14.58 -9.15
N LEU A 239 23.96 15.31 -9.25
CA LEU A 239 22.86 15.16 -8.31
C LEU A 239 21.86 14.12 -8.84
N LYS A 240 21.97 12.89 -8.33
CA LYS A 240 20.99 11.84 -8.64
C LYS A 240 19.64 12.16 -8.01
N GLY A 241 18.59 11.98 -8.80
CA GLY A 241 17.21 12.19 -8.38
C GLY A 241 16.29 11.12 -8.93
N PHE A 242 15.04 11.21 -8.52
CA PHE A 242 13.97 10.35 -8.99
C PHE A 242 12.71 11.18 -9.20
N LEU A 243 11.79 10.66 -10.00
CA LEU A 243 10.39 11.07 -9.92
C LEU A 243 9.77 10.44 -8.67
N ARG A 244 9.00 11.22 -7.91
CA ARG A 244 8.42 10.77 -6.64
C ARG A 244 7.48 9.56 -6.83
N PRO A 245 7.59 8.51 -6.00
CA PRO A 245 6.67 7.37 -6.03
C PRO A 245 5.35 7.60 -5.28
N GLU A 246 5.32 8.63 -4.44
CA GLU A 246 4.18 9.10 -3.63
C GLU A 246 4.26 10.63 -3.44
N THR A 247 3.19 11.29 -2.99
CA THR A 247 3.17 12.74 -2.71
C THR A 247 3.45 13.08 -1.24
N ALA A 248 3.24 12.12 -0.32
CA ALA A 248 3.43 12.25 1.13
C ALA A 248 4.78 12.84 1.56
N GLN A 249 5.88 12.46 0.90
CA GLN A 249 7.23 12.95 1.22
C GLN A 249 7.33 14.49 1.14
N GLY A 250 6.61 15.11 0.21
CA GLY A 250 6.55 16.58 0.09
C GLY A 250 5.93 17.24 1.32
N ILE A 251 4.94 16.60 1.93
CA ILE A 251 4.28 17.06 3.15
C ILE A 251 5.22 16.89 4.35
N PHE A 252 5.88 15.74 4.48
CA PHE A 252 6.79 15.46 5.60
C PHE A 252 7.99 16.41 5.66
N VAL A 253 8.64 16.69 4.53
CA VAL A 253 9.80 17.62 4.52
C VAL A 253 9.39 19.06 4.81
N ASN A 254 8.11 19.41 4.61
CA ASN A 254 7.54 20.72 4.94
C ASN A 254 6.82 20.76 6.29
N PHE A 255 6.88 19.69 7.10
CA PHE A 255 6.17 19.56 8.38
C PHE A 255 6.35 20.78 9.28
N LYS A 256 7.59 21.28 9.42
CA LYS A 256 7.87 22.44 10.28
C LYS A 256 7.10 23.69 9.85
N ARG A 257 7.05 23.97 8.55
CA ARG A 257 6.33 25.14 8.01
C ARG A 257 4.81 24.98 8.14
N LEU A 258 4.30 23.77 7.93
CA LEU A 258 2.88 23.46 8.14
C LEU A 258 2.48 23.62 9.60
N LEU A 259 3.30 23.10 10.52
CA LEU A 259 3.08 23.24 11.96
C LEU A 259 3.13 24.72 12.38
N GLU A 260 4.08 25.50 11.86
CA GLU A 260 4.17 26.95 12.10
C GLU A 260 2.92 27.69 11.58
N PHE A 261 2.43 27.33 10.38
CA PHE A 261 1.18 27.88 9.84
C PHE A 261 -0.02 27.55 10.75
N ASN A 262 -0.05 26.34 11.32
CA ASN A 262 -1.02 25.94 12.34
C ASN A 262 -0.66 26.41 13.77
N GLN A 263 0.21 27.42 13.91
CA GLN A 263 0.57 28.05 15.19
C GLN A 263 1.13 27.06 16.24
N GLY A 264 1.82 26.01 15.79
CA GLY A 264 2.42 24.99 16.66
C GLY A 264 1.43 23.98 17.23
N ARG A 265 0.15 24.00 16.83
CA ARG A 265 -0.90 23.17 17.43
C ARG A 265 -1.09 21.86 16.66
N LEU A 266 -1.45 20.82 17.40
CA LEU A 266 -1.97 19.55 16.89
C LEU A 266 -3.42 19.37 17.33
N PRO A 267 -4.25 18.62 16.58
CA PRO A 267 -3.93 18.04 15.28
C PRO A 267 -3.99 19.06 14.13
N PHE A 268 -3.37 18.72 12.99
CA PHE A 268 -3.58 19.38 11.70
C PHE A 268 -3.36 18.39 10.56
N ALA A 269 -3.86 18.70 9.37
CA ALA A 269 -3.65 17.87 8.19
C ALA A 269 -2.99 18.66 7.06
N GLY A 270 -1.96 18.08 6.45
CA GLY A 270 -1.47 18.51 5.14
C GLY A 270 -2.13 17.66 4.05
N ALA A 271 -2.43 18.26 2.91
CA ALA A 271 -2.99 17.53 1.76
C ALA A 271 -2.22 17.88 0.50
N GLN A 272 -2.09 16.93 -0.42
CA GLN A 272 -1.46 17.17 -1.71
C GLN A 272 -2.17 16.39 -2.82
N ILE A 273 -2.44 17.07 -3.93
CA ILE A 273 -2.96 16.47 -5.16
C ILE A 273 -1.90 16.62 -6.24
N GLY A 274 -1.46 15.53 -6.83
CA GLY A 274 -0.50 15.60 -7.93
C GLY A 274 -0.10 14.24 -8.48
N ASN A 275 0.73 14.25 -9.52
CA ASN A 275 1.18 13.01 -10.14
C ASN A 275 2.27 12.33 -9.31
N SER A 276 2.25 11.01 -9.34
CA SER A 276 3.28 10.12 -8.81
C SER A 276 3.61 9.05 -9.85
N PHE A 277 4.81 8.50 -9.73
CA PHE A 277 5.41 7.69 -10.78
C PHE A 277 5.94 6.38 -10.21
N ARG A 278 5.52 5.27 -10.80
CA ARG A 278 6.00 3.92 -10.46
C ARG A 278 6.42 3.24 -11.74
N ASN A 279 7.69 2.90 -11.86
CA ASN A 279 8.24 2.21 -13.02
C ASN A 279 7.83 0.73 -13.00
N GLU A 280 6.54 0.46 -13.16
CA GLU A 280 5.98 -0.88 -13.16
C GLU A 280 6.63 -1.73 -14.26
N ILE A 281 7.09 -2.94 -13.90
CA ILE A 281 7.82 -3.83 -14.80
C ILE A 281 6.92 -4.29 -15.97
N SER A 282 5.68 -4.69 -15.68
CA SER A 282 4.71 -5.12 -16.68
C SER A 282 3.31 -4.61 -16.32
N PRO A 283 3.00 -3.32 -16.59
CA PRO A 283 1.68 -2.76 -16.32
C PRO A 283 0.64 -3.46 -17.21
N ARG A 284 -0.34 -4.09 -16.55
CA ARG A 284 -1.49 -4.80 -17.15
C ARG A 284 -2.75 -4.29 -16.44
N SER A 285 -3.93 -4.43 -17.05
CA SER A 285 -5.23 -4.03 -16.48
C SER A 285 -5.59 -2.54 -16.61
N GLY A 286 -5.31 -1.92 -17.77
CA GLY A 286 -5.81 -0.58 -18.09
C GLY A 286 -5.30 0.49 -17.13
N LEU A 287 -6.22 1.28 -16.57
CA LEU A 287 -5.92 2.36 -15.62
C LEU A 287 -5.64 1.88 -14.17
N ILE A 288 -5.81 0.58 -13.87
CA ILE A 288 -5.60 0.05 -12.51
C ILE A 288 -4.10 -0.01 -12.16
N ARG A 289 -3.24 -0.31 -13.14
CA ARG A 289 -1.79 -0.40 -12.94
C ARG A 289 -1.05 0.36 -14.03
N VAL A 290 -0.67 1.59 -13.70
CA VAL A 290 -0.06 2.55 -14.61
C VAL A 290 1.27 3.06 -14.04
N ARG A 291 2.08 3.66 -14.90
CA ARG A 291 3.41 4.18 -14.54
C ARG A 291 3.38 5.62 -14.05
N GLU A 292 2.37 6.36 -14.47
CA GLU A 292 2.10 7.73 -14.04
C GLU A 292 0.61 7.83 -13.70
N PHE A 293 0.31 8.36 -12.51
CA PHE A 293 -1.06 8.56 -12.05
C PHE A 293 -1.16 9.72 -11.09
N THR A 294 -2.34 10.33 -11.03
CA THR A 294 -2.63 11.39 -10.07
C THR A 294 -3.14 10.78 -8.78
N MET A 295 -2.54 11.18 -7.67
CA MET A 295 -2.97 10.81 -6.32
C MET A 295 -3.44 12.05 -5.57
N ALA A 296 -4.27 11.81 -4.56
CA ALA A 296 -4.69 12.81 -3.60
C ALA A 296 -4.44 12.22 -2.19
N GLU A 297 -3.41 12.70 -1.51
CA GLU A 297 -2.97 12.18 -0.21
C GLU A 297 -3.19 13.21 0.89
N ILE A 298 -3.47 12.70 2.10
CA ILE A 298 -3.69 13.48 3.31
C ILE A 298 -2.79 12.91 4.39
N GLU A 299 -1.96 13.76 4.98
CA GLU A 299 -1.17 13.43 6.17
C GLU A 299 -1.78 14.15 7.36
N HIS A 300 -2.51 13.40 8.20
CA HIS A 300 -3.12 13.93 9.42
C HIS A 300 -2.19 13.73 10.62
N PHE A 301 -1.57 14.82 11.08
CA PHE A 301 -0.68 14.84 12.23
C PHE A 301 -1.49 15.03 13.51
N CYS A 302 -1.39 14.07 14.43
CA CYS A 302 -2.08 14.09 15.73
C CYS A 302 -1.12 13.75 16.88
N ASP A 303 -1.55 14.04 18.10
CA ASP A 303 -0.82 13.67 19.32
C ASP A 303 -0.88 12.14 19.49
N PRO A 304 0.25 11.43 19.59
CA PRO A 304 0.22 9.97 19.75
C PRO A 304 -0.44 9.51 21.06
N SER A 305 -0.54 10.40 22.06
CA SER A 305 -1.25 10.13 23.32
C SER A 305 -2.77 10.38 23.24
N ASP A 306 -3.23 11.08 22.22
CA ASP A 306 -4.64 11.39 21.99
C ASP A 306 -4.99 11.29 20.50
N LYS A 307 -5.53 10.12 20.12
CA LYS A 307 -6.03 9.83 18.77
C LYS A 307 -7.57 9.83 18.71
N SER A 308 -8.19 10.68 19.53
CA SER A 308 -9.61 11.00 19.39
C SER A 308 -9.84 11.88 18.16
N HIS A 309 -11.07 11.92 17.65
CA HIS A 309 -11.42 12.84 16.57
C HIS A 309 -12.75 13.55 16.87
N PRO A 310 -12.78 14.89 16.93
CA PRO A 310 -13.93 15.64 17.43
C PRO A 310 -15.21 15.43 16.62
N LYS A 311 -15.07 15.10 15.33
CA LYS A 311 -16.19 14.83 14.42
C LYS A 311 -16.53 13.34 14.26
N PHE A 312 -15.87 12.43 14.99
CA PHE A 312 -16.12 10.98 14.83
C PHE A 312 -17.54 10.57 15.21
N SER A 313 -18.12 11.21 16.22
CA SER A 313 -19.52 10.98 16.64
C SER A 313 -20.52 11.12 15.49
N ASN A 314 -20.27 12.02 14.52
CA ASN A 314 -21.13 12.22 13.35
C ASN A 314 -21.16 11.00 12.41
N LEU A 315 -20.15 10.13 12.50
CA LEU A 315 -19.97 8.95 11.63
C LEU A 315 -20.06 7.63 12.39
N ALA A 316 -20.12 7.65 13.73
CA ALA A 316 -20.11 6.44 14.56
C ALA A 316 -21.24 5.46 14.21
N ASP A 317 -22.39 5.97 13.75
CA ASP A 317 -23.56 5.16 13.39
C ASP A 317 -23.48 4.58 11.97
N MET A 318 -22.53 5.04 11.15
CA MET A 318 -22.35 4.57 9.78
C MET A 318 -21.92 3.11 9.78
N THR A 319 -22.68 2.28 9.06
CA THR A 319 -22.33 0.88 8.84
C THR A 319 -21.49 0.74 7.57
N VAL A 320 -20.34 0.08 7.69
CA VAL A 320 -19.45 -0.24 6.57
C VAL A 320 -19.09 -1.72 6.59
N SER A 321 -18.77 -2.29 5.42
CA SER A 321 -18.30 -3.67 5.31
C SER A 321 -16.82 -3.74 5.69
N LEU A 322 -16.48 -4.46 6.76
CA LEU A 322 -15.11 -4.61 7.26
C LEU A 322 -14.61 -6.04 7.05
N TYR A 323 -13.48 -6.20 6.40
CA TYR A 323 -12.76 -7.45 6.23
C TYR A 323 -11.50 -7.45 7.11
N SER A 324 -11.71 -7.76 8.39
CA SER A 324 -10.65 -7.75 9.41
C SER A 324 -9.52 -8.73 9.09
N ALA A 325 -8.33 -8.49 9.67
CA ALA A 325 -7.23 -9.43 9.57
C ALA A 325 -7.61 -10.82 10.13
N CYS A 326 -8.42 -10.85 11.20
CA CYS A 326 -8.92 -12.11 11.76
C CYS A 326 -9.86 -12.85 10.81
N ASN A 327 -10.82 -12.16 10.17
CA ASN A 327 -11.72 -12.80 9.21
C ASN A 327 -10.96 -13.32 7.99
N GLN A 328 -9.95 -12.58 7.52
CA GLN A 328 -9.04 -13.03 6.48
C GLN A 328 -8.28 -14.31 6.86
N MET A 329 -7.79 -14.39 8.10
CA MET A 329 -7.11 -15.59 8.60
C MET A 329 -8.08 -16.76 8.84
N ASP A 330 -9.35 -16.47 9.15
CA ASP A 330 -10.38 -17.47 9.42
C ASP A 330 -11.14 -17.94 8.17
N GLY A 331 -10.83 -17.39 6.99
CA GLY A 331 -11.58 -17.67 5.75
C GLY A 331 -13.02 -17.15 5.77
N LYS A 332 -13.35 -16.24 6.68
CA LYS A 332 -14.70 -15.67 6.84
C LYS A 332 -14.91 -14.51 5.88
N SER A 333 -16.16 -14.29 5.50
CA SER A 333 -16.57 -13.13 4.70
C SER A 333 -16.35 -11.79 5.44
N PRO A 334 -16.27 -10.66 4.71
CA PRO A 334 -16.39 -9.33 5.28
C PRO A 334 -17.72 -9.16 6.03
N GLU A 335 -17.73 -8.43 7.14
CA GLU A 335 -18.92 -8.23 7.97
C GLU A 335 -19.35 -6.75 8.01
N PRO A 336 -20.66 -6.45 7.91
CA PRO A 336 -21.15 -5.11 8.18
C PRO A 336 -20.98 -4.77 9.66
N ARG A 337 -20.32 -3.65 9.95
CA ARG A 337 -20.11 -3.15 11.31
C ARG A 337 -20.34 -1.64 11.36
N ARG A 338 -20.93 -1.14 12.45
CA ARG A 338 -20.96 0.29 12.74
C ARG A 338 -19.55 0.75 13.11
N LEU A 339 -19.13 1.91 12.60
CA LEU A 339 -17.80 2.45 12.89
C LEU A 339 -17.57 2.65 14.39
N GLY A 340 -18.59 3.14 15.12
CA GLY A 340 -18.52 3.34 16.56
C GLY A 340 -18.27 2.04 17.32
N ASP A 341 -18.96 0.96 16.94
CA ASP A 341 -18.79 -0.36 17.56
C ASP A 341 -17.40 -0.94 17.25
N ALA A 342 -16.92 -0.78 16.01
CA ALA A 342 -15.61 -1.25 15.58
C ALA A 342 -14.45 -0.52 16.29
N VAL A 343 -14.58 0.80 16.53
CA VAL A 343 -13.60 1.56 17.33
C VAL A 343 -13.67 1.17 18.80
N LYS A 344 -14.88 1.03 19.36
CA LYS A 344 -15.09 0.63 20.76
C LYS A 344 -14.52 -0.76 21.05
N SER A 345 -14.66 -1.70 20.12
CA SER A 345 -14.10 -3.06 20.22
C SER A 345 -12.62 -3.14 19.86
N LYS A 346 -11.97 -2.03 19.51
CA LYS A 346 -10.56 -1.96 19.05
C LYS A 346 -10.28 -2.78 17.79
N LEU A 347 -11.31 -3.05 16.99
CA LEU A 347 -11.11 -3.58 15.64
C LEU A 347 -10.47 -2.51 14.75
N ILE A 348 -10.98 -1.28 14.83
CA ILE A 348 -10.33 -0.08 14.30
C ILE A 348 -9.58 0.57 15.47
N ALA A 349 -8.29 0.86 15.29
CA ALA A 349 -7.42 1.21 16.41
C ALA A 349 -7.86 2.46 17.21
N ASN A 350 -8.40 3.48 16.54
CA ASN A 350 -8.74 4.78 17.13
C ASN A 350 -9.81 5.55 16.34
N GLU A 351 -10.34 6.63 16.94
CA GLU A 351 -11.40 7.44 16.34
C GLU A 351 -10.93 8.22 15.11
N THR A 352 -9.68 8.68 15.08
CA THR A 352 -9.12 9.36 13.90
C THR A 352 -9.15 8.45 12.67
N LEU A 353 -8.69 7.21 12.80
CA LEU A 353 -8.72 6.23 11.73
C LEU A 353 -10.17 5.90 11.32
N GLY A 354 -11.05 5.67 12.31
CA GLY A 354 -12.48 5.44 12.06
C GLY A 354 -13.17 6.62 11.36
N TYR A 355 -12.79 7.85 11.69
CA TYR A 355 -13.31 9.06 11.05
C TYR A 355 -12.94 9.11 9.57
N PHE A 356 -11.65 8.95 9.25
CA PHE A 356 -11.20 8.97 7.87
C PHE A 356 -11.76 7.80 7.06
N MET A 357 -11.87 6.60 7.63
CA MET A 357 -12.58 5.49 6.98
C MET A 357 -14.04 5.85 6.66
N GLY A 358 -14.77 6.46 7.59
CA GLY A 358 -16.14 6.92 7.34
C GLY A 358 -16.22 7.98 6.23
N ARG A 359 -15.31 8.97 6.26
CA ARG A 359 -15.22 10.01 5.22
C ARG A 359 -14.87 9.43 3.85
N ILE A 360 -13.94 8.48 3.78
CA ILE A 360 -13.58 7.78 2.55
C ILE A 360 -14.81 7.07 1.97
N ALA A 361 -15.54 6.31 2.78
CA ALA A 361 -16.75 5.63 2.31
C ALA A 361 -17.81 6.61 1.80
N GLN A 362 -18.08 7.70 2.53
CA GLN A 362 -19.00 8.75 2.08
C GLN A 362 -18.58 9.36 0.73
N PHE A 363 -17.29 9.67 0.56
CA PHE A 363 -16.77 10.21 -0.69
C PHE A 363 -16.92 9.22 -1.85
N MET A 364 -16.55 7.95 -1.63
CA MET A 364 -16.65 6.89 -2.64
C MET A 364 -18.10 6.69 -3.11
N PHE A 365 -19.06 6.68 -2.19
CA PHE A 365 -20.48 6.56 -2.53
C PHE A 365 -21.00 7.80 -3.26
N ARG A 366 -20.54 9.00 -2.87
CA ARG A 366 -20.87 10.25 -3.58
C ARG A 366 -20.33 10.27 -5.02
N CYS A 367 -19.20 9.60 -5.26
CA CYS A 367 -18.60 9.43 -6.58
C CYS A 367 -19.26 8.33 -7.43
N GLY A 368 -20.28 7.65 -6.89
CA GLY A 368 -21.05 6.64 -7.62
C GLY A 368 -20.61 5.19 -7.40
N VAL A 369 -19.73 4.92 -6.43
CA VAL A 369 -19.36 3.54 -6.06
C VAL A 369 -20.55 2.86 -5.38
N ASP A 370 -20.94 1.68 -5.87
CA ASP A 370 -21.99 0.87 -5.25
C ASP A 370 -21.54 0.36 -3.87
N PRO A 371 -22.26 0.68 -2.77
CA PRO A 371 -21.94 0.18 -1.42
C PRO A 371 -21.87 -1.35 -1.32
N LYS A 372 -22.55 -2.10 -2.21
CA LYS A 372 -22.46 -3.57 -2.25
C LYS A 372 -21.15 -4.08 -2.85
N LYS A 373 -20.47 -3.25 -3.65
CA LYS A 373 -19.18 -3.53 -4.30
C LYS A 373 -18.05 -2.78 -3.59
N PHE A 374 -18.22 -2.43 -2.32
CA PHE A 374 -17.26 -1.69 -1.51
C PHE A 374 -16.99 -2.38 -0.17
N ARG A 375 -15.72 -2.46 0.24
CA ARG A 375 -15.33 -2.93 1.59
C ARG A 375 -14.05 -2.24 2.06
N PHE A 376 -13.81 -2.25 3.37
CA PHE A 376 -12.50 -1.98 3.92
C PHE A 376 -11.81 -3.29 4.28
N ARG A 377 -10.60 -3.52 3.78
CA ARG A 377 -9.76 -4.68 4.12
C ARG A 377 -8.61 -4.24 5.04
N GLN A 378 -8.48 -4.88 6.18
CA GLN A 378 -7.35 -4.61 7.08
C GLN A 378 -6.09 -5.30 6.56
N HIS A 379 -4.92 -4.67 6.67
CA HIS A 379 -3.66 -5.35 6.36
C HIS A 379 -3.38 -6.48 7.35
N LEU A 380 -2.82 -7.59 6.86
CA LEU A 380 -2.24 -8.62 7.74
C LEU A 380 -0.93 -8.11 8.35
N SER A 381 -0.51 -8.68 9.47
CA SER A 381 0.67 -8.21 10.21
C SER A 381 1.98 -8.17 9.41
N ASN A 382 2.09 -9.00 8.38
CA ASN A 382 3.23 -9.12 7.47
C ASN A 382 3.07 -8.26 6.21
N GLU A 383 1.87 -7.76 5.94
CA GLU A 383 1.57 -6.82 4.85
C GLU A 383 1.70 -5.38 5.33
N MET A 384 1.49 -5.14 6.63
CA MET A 384 1.74 -3.85 7.25
C MET A 384 3.17 -3.41 6.95
N ALA A 385 3.31 -2.19 6.42
CA ALA A 385 4.60 -1.52 6.42
C ALA A 385 5.15 -1.54 7.85
N HIS A 386 6.45 -1.75 8.01
CA HIS A 386 7.13 -1.92 9.32
C HIS A 386 6.90 -0.76 10.32
N TYR A 387 6.31 0.35 9.87
CA TYR A 387 5.96 1.53 10.67
C TYR A 387 4.46 1.72 10.91
N ALA A 388 3.58 0.98 10.22
CA ALA A 388 2.14 1.12 10.34
C ALA A 388 1.62 0.40 11.60
N LYS A 389 0.81 1.08 12.41
CA LYS A 389 0.14 0.50 13.58
C LYS A 389 -1.16 -0.21 13.24
N ASP A 390 -1.88 0.32 12.25
CA ASP A 390 -3.11 -0.23 11.69
C ASP A 390 -3.24 0.34 10.26
N CYS A 391 -3.77 -0.45 9.34
CA CYS A 391 -3.94 -0.03 7.94
C CYS A 391 -5.17 -0.70 7.35
N TRP A 392 -6.01 0.10 6.70
CA TRP A 392 -7.25 -0.33 6.07
C TRP A 392 -7.32 0.18 4.63
N ASP A 393 -7.49 -0.73 3.69
CA ASP A 393 -7.66 -0.44 2.27
C ASP A 393 -9.14 -0.40 1.93
N ALA A 394 -9.60 0.70 1.35
CA ALA A 394 -10.90 0.77 0.71
C ALA A 394 -10.82 0.08 -0.67
N GLU A 395 -11.45 -1.08 -0.78
CA GLU A 395 -11.45 -1.91 -1.98
C GLU A 395 -12.79 -1.83 -2.72
N CYS A 396 -12.72 -1.77 -4.05
CA CYS A 396 -13.88 -1.84 -4.92
C CYS A 396 -13.89 -3.18 -5.68
N LYS A 397 -15.06 -3.84 -5.76
CA LYS A 397 -15.26 -5.04 -6.57
C LYS A 397 -15.46 -4.63 -8.04
N THR A 398 -14.51 -4.98 -8.88
CA THR A 398 -14.50 -4.69 -10.32
C THR A 398 -14.54 -5.99 -11.14
N SER A 399 -14.52 -5.89 -12.48
CA SER A 399 -14.31 -7.05 -13.36
C SER A 399 -12.93 -7.72 -13.21
N TYR A 400 -12.00 -7.10 -12.47
CA TYR A 400 -10.68 -7.65 -12.13
C TYR A 400 -10.64 -8.24 -10.72
N GLY A 401 -11.78 -8.34 -10.03
CA GLY A 401 -11.85 -8.70 -8.61
C GLY A 401 -11.81 -7.47 -7.71
N TRP A 402 -11.45 -7.67 -6.44
CA TRP A 402 -11.30 -6.61 -5.45
C TRP A 402 -10.00 -5.85 -5.69
N VAL A 403 -10.09 -4.53 -5.82
CA VAL A 403 -8.95 -3.66 -6.11
C VAL A 403 -8.92 -2.52 -5.09
N GLU A 404 -7.76 -2.31 -4.47
CA GLU A 404 -7.51 -1.15 -3.62
C GLU A 404 -7.70 0.15 -4.40
N CYS A 405 -8.53 1.05 -3.88
CA CYS A 405 -8.75 2.38 -4.43
C CYS A 405 -8.27 3.50 -3.49
N VAL A 406 -8.26 3.26 -2.18
CA VAL A 406 -7.77 4.21 -1.17
C VAL A 406 -7.12 3.45 -0.01
N GLY A 407 -5.84 3.67 0.23
CA GLY A 407 -5.17 3.21 1.46
C GLY A 407 -5.38 4.20 2.62
N CYS A 408 -5.69 3.69 3.82
CA CYS A 408 -5.84 4.47 5.04
C CYS A 408 -4.94 3.89 6.15
N ALA A 409 -3.79 4.51 6.38
CA ALA A 409 -2.73 3.96 7.22
C ALA A 409 -2.41 4.85 8.44
N ASP A 410 -2.20 4.24 9.60
CA ASP A 410 -1.64 4.88 10.79
C ASP A 410 -0.12 4.64 10.82
N ARG A 411 0.66 5.55 10.21
CA ARG A 411 2.13 5.42 10.06
C ARG A 411 2.93 5.80 11.30
N SER A 412 2.27 6.13 12.42
CA SER A 412 2.89 6.63 13.65
C SER A 412 3.82 7.84 13.39
N CYS A 413 5.10 7.77 13.80
CA CYS A 413 6.06 8.87 13.67
C CYS A 413 7.28 8.51 12.81
N TYR A 414 7.20 7.42 12.04
CA TYR A 414 8.35 6.88 11.31
C TYR A 414 8.93 7.91 10.33
N ASP A 415 8.11 8.50 9.47
CA ASP A 415 8.57 9.39 8.40
C ASP A 415 9.28 10.63 8.95
N LEU A 416 8.66 11.32 9.91
CA LEU A 416 9.27 12.49 10.58
C LEU A 416 10.57 12.11 11.33
N THR A 417 10.61 10.92 11.93
CA THR A 417 11.80 10.42 12.63
C THR A 417 12.94 10.12 11.65
N GLN A 418 12.66 9.50 10.51
CA GLN A 418 13.68 9.21 9.51
C GLN A 418 14.28 10.48 8.91
N HIS A 419 13.44 11.45 8.54
CA HIS A 419 13.92 12.75 8.05
C HIS A 419 14.67 13.53 9.12
N THR A 420 14.25 13.46 10.38
CA THR A 420 15.01 14.06 11.49
C THR A 420 16.39 13.43 11.63
N LYS A 421 16.50 12.10 11.55
CA LYS A 421 17.78 11.37 11.63
C LYS A 421 18.69 11.70 10.45
N ALA A 422 18.15 11.77 9.24
CA ALA A 422 18.92 12.03 8.03
C ALA A 422 19.42 13.48 7.93
N THR A 423 18.63 14.45 8.39
CA THR A 423 18.95 15.88 8.23
C THR A 423 19.51 16.55 9.48
N GLY A 424 19.30 15.97 10.66
CA GLY A 424 19.57 16.62 11.95
C GLY A 424 18.56 17.72 12.32
N ILE A 425 17.56 18.01 11.47
CA ILE A 425 16.51 19.00 11.72
C ILE A 425 15.37 18.32 12.50
N LYS A 426 15.05 18.84 13.68
CA LYS A 426 13.95 18.29 14.50
C LYS A 426 12.60 18.58 13.85
N LEU A 427 11.88 17.51 13.49
CA LEU A 427 10.49 17.56 13.02
C LEU A 427 9.56 17.07 14.13
N VAL A 428 9.35 17.93 15.14
CA VAL A 428 8.54 17.63 16.33
C VAL A 428 7.57 18.77 16.62
N ALA A 429 6.47 18.46 17.31
CA ALA A 429 5.58 19.44 17.91
C ALA A 429 5.83 19.52 19.42
N GLU A 430 5.51 20.67 20.01
CA GLU A 430 5.62 20.89 21.45
C GLU A 430 4.23 21.07 22.05
N LYS A 431 3.98 20.41 23.17
CA LYS A 431 2.73 20.54 23.95
C LYS A 431 3.09 21.06 25.33
N ARG A 432 2.48 22.18 25.72
CA ARG A 432 2.63 22.70 27.08
C ARG A 432 1.90 21.77 28.05
N LEU A 433 2.61 21.31 29.07
CA LEU A 433 2.02 20.53 30.16
C LEU A 433 1.16 21.44 31.05
N ALA A 434 0.10 20.88 31.62
CA ALA A 434 -0.77 21.59 32.57
C ALA A 434 0.02 22.10 33.78
N GLU A 435 0.92 21.25 34.29
CA GLU A 435 1.84 21.57 35.39
C GLU A 435 3.28 21.23 34.99
N PRO A 436 4.29 22.03 35.39
CA PRO A 436 5.69 21.70 35.16
C PRO A 436 6.08 20.42 35.92
N ILE A 437 6.70 19.47 35.22
CA ILE A 437 7.26 18.28 35.86
C ILE A 437 8.71 18.57 36.27
N SER A 438 8.97 18.58 37.58
CA SER A 438 10.32 18.72 38.15
C SER A 438 10.91 17.34 38.45
N PHE A 439 12.15 17.09 38.02
CA PHE A 439 12.87 15.86 38.37
C PHE A 439 14.10 16.21 39.23
N HIS A 440 14.24 15.57 40.39
CA HIS A 440 15.46 15.65 41.18
C HIS A 440 16.49 14.67 40.62
N VAL A 441 17.51 15.21 39.95
CA VAL A 441 18.69 14.42 39.56
C VAL A 441 19.64 14.39 40.75
N VAL A 442 19.66 13.25 41.46
CA VAL A 442 20.64 13.01 42.52
C VAL A 442 21.94 12.58 41.85
N PHE A 443 22.92 13.48 41.80
CA PHE A 443 24.30 13.10 41.48
C PHE A 443 24.88 12.46 42.75
N THR A 444 25.12 11.16 42.72
CA THR A 444 25.90 10.49 43.77
C THR A 444 27.37 10.76 43.52
N ASP A 445 27.97 11.60 44.36
CA ASP A 445 29.42 11.80 44.41
C ASP A 445 30.10 10.51 44.87
N ASN A 446 30.71 9.80 43.93
CA ASN A 446 31.91 9.03 44.22
C ASN A 446 32.81 9.00 42.99
N SER A 447 33.85 9.84 43.08
CA SER A 447 35.16 9.72 42.44
C SER A 447 35.29 10.19 40.98
N PHE A 448 35.75 11.44 40.85
CA PHE A 448 36.66 11.87 39.78
C PHE A 448 37.81 10.84 39.63
N VAL A 449 37.89 10.13 38.50
CA VAL A 449 39.07 9.95 37.61
C VAL A 449 38.65 9.14 36.37
N VAL A 450 38.59 9.83 35.23
CA VAL A 450 38.89 9.40 33.85
C VAL A 450 38.37 8.02 33.39
N ALA A 451 37.17 8.02 32.80
CA ALA A 451 36.83 7.19 31.65
C ALA A 451 35.66 7.81 30.88
N LEU A 452 35.97 8.42 29.73
CA LEU A 452 35.21 8.35 28.48
C LEU A 452 33.79 7.69 28.57
N LEU A 453 32.71 8.46 28.35
CA LEU A 453 31.75 8.29 27.25
C LEU A 453 30.51 9.20 27.41
N PHE A 454 30.41 10.18 26.50
CA PHE A 454 29.19 10.56 25.78
C PHE A 454 27.83 10.51 26.50
N LEU A 455 27.34 11.65 26.95
CA LEU A 455 25.92 12.00 26.80
C LEU A 455 25.78 13.43 26.29
N TYR A 456 25.48 13.46 25.00
CA TYR A 456 25.55 14.56 24.06
C TYR A 456 24.34 15.49 24.23
N PHE A 457 24.43 16.47 25.13
CA PHE A 457 23.62 17.69 25.04
C PHE A 457 24.57 18.87 24.81
N ARG A 458 24.83 19.22 23.55
CA ARG A 458 25.56 20.46 23.21
C ARG A 458 24.71 21.34 22.30
N TYR A 459 23.88 22.14 22.94
CA TYR A 459 23.33 23.38 22.43
C TYR A 459 24.53 24.33 22.13
N LYS A 460 24.85 24.57 20.85
CA LYS A 460 25.94 25.47 20.47
C LYS A 460 25.40 26.91 20.44
N LYS A 461 25.69 27.64 21.53
CA LYS A 461 25.47 29.07 21.68
C LYS A 461 26.39 29.85 20.71
N HIS A 462 25.83 30.89 20.12
CA HIS A 462 26.44 31.89 19.23
C HIS A 462 27.87 32.30 19.62
N LYS A 463 28.75 32.44 18.61
CA LYS A 463 29.93 33.32 18.69
C LYS A 463 29.50 34.74 18.29
N ASN A 464 29.72 35.68 19.19
CA ASN A 464 29.96 37.08 18.86
C ASN A 464 31.38 37.41 19.32
N LYS A 465 32.10 38.12 18.44
CA LYS A 465 33.52 38.52 18.42
C LYS A 465 34.53 37.43 18.06
#